data_AF-A0A4Q3AM62-F1
#
_entry.id   AF-A0A4Q3AM62-F1
#
_cell.length_a   1.000
_cell.length_b   1.000
_cell.length_c   1.000
_cell.angle_alpha   90.00
_cell.angle_beta   90.00
_cell.angle_gamma   90.00
#
_symmetry.space_group_name_H-M   'P 1'
#
loop_
_entity.id
_entity.type
_entity.pdbx_description
1 polymer ?
#
loop_
_entity_poly.entity_id
_entity_poly.type
_entity_poly.pdbx_seq_one_letter_code
_entity_poly.pdbx_strand_id
1 'polypeptide(L)'
;MKHTVEKIDTCDYRVFFEASTFTARVTKDESTSGWQVRVRDDQGNVRHHDVTFWPSRASAIKRAGTVVREFENTARLARRDAKEAAERQTKRRVLEPA
;
A
#
# COMPACT_ATOMS: atom_id res chain seq x y z
N MET A 1 -0.31 8.96 -9.37
CA MET A 1 -1.35 8.37 -8.50
C MET A 1 -2.09 9.52 -7.86
N LYS A 2 -3.40 9.66 -8.13
CA LYS A 2 -4.19 10.67 -7.42
C LYS A 2 -4.45 10.20 -6.00
N HIS A 3 -4.54 11.15 -5.09
CA HIS A 3 -4.79 10.87 -3.68
C HIS A 3 -5.65 11.96 -3.07
N THR A 4 -6.40 11.60 -2.03
CA THR A 4 -7.19 12.51 -1.22
C THR A 4 -6.64 12.46 0.20
N VAL A 5 -6.49 13.63 0.82
CA VAL A 5 -5.98 13.75 2.19
C VAL A 5 -7.13 14.18 3.10
N GLU A 6 -7.40 13.37 4.11
CA GLU A 6 -8.33 13.64 5.20
C GLU A 6 -7.52 14.04 6.44
N LYS A 7 -7.83 15.18 7.03
CA LYS A 7 -7.24 15.59 8.31
C LYS A 7 -8.02 14.91 9.44
N ILE A 8 -7.34 14.10 10.24
CA ILE A 8 -7.91 13.50 11.46
C ILE A 8 -7.71 14.46 12.63
N ASP A 9 -6.48 14.98 12.77
CA ASP A 9 -6.09 15.93 13.82
C ASP A 9 -5.02 16.89 13.29
N THR A 10 -4.60 17.85 14.11
CA THR A 10 -3.56 18.86 13.82
C THR A 10 -2.27 18.22 13.28
N CYS A 11 -1.91 17.08 13.85
CA CYS A 11 -0.69 16.33 13.54
C CYS A 11 -0.96 14.95 12.93
N ASP A 12 -2.18 14.66 12.48
CA ASP A 12 -2.53 13.33 11.98
C ASP A 12 -3.45 13.38 10.75
N TYR A 13 -3.03 12.70 9.70
CA TYR A 13 -3.66 12.75 8.39
C TYR A 13 -3.82 11.34 7.84
N ARG A 14 -4.96 11.10 7.21
CA ARG A 14 -5.23 9.90 6.44
C ARG A 14 -5.14 10.23 4.96
N VAL A 15 -4.52 9.35 4.19
CA VAL A 15 -4.34 9.51 2.75
C VAL A 15 -4.95 8.31 2.05
N PHE A 16 -5.92 8.59 1.19
CA PHE A 16 -6.58 7.63 0.33
C PHE A 16 -5.98 7.73 -1.07
N PHE A 17 -5.65 6.59 -1.67
CA PHE A 17 -5.10 6.54 -3.02
C PHE A 17 -6.15 5.99 -3.99
N GLU A 18 -6.34 6.68 -5.11
CA GLU A 18 -7.34 6.29 -6.11
C GLU A 18 -7.03 4.87 -6.65
N ALA A 19 -8.07 4.03 -6.74
CA ALA A 19 -7.99 2.63 -7.15
C ALA A 19 -7.09 1.73 -6.28
N SER A 20 -6.76 2.16 -5.05
CA SER A 20 -6.00 1.38 -4.08
C SER A 20 -6.87 0.78 -2.99
N THR A 21 -6.52 -0.41 -2.55
CA THR A 21 -7.02 -1.00 -1.29
C THR A 21 -6.15 -0.62 -0.10
N PHE A 22 -5.06 0.13 -0.32
CA PHE A 22 -4.19 0.59 0.76
C PHE A 22 -4.52 2.03 1.15
N THR A 23 -4.44 2.29 2.45
CA THR A 23 -4.60 3.62 3.02
C THR A 23 -3.34 3.97 3.80
N ALA A 24 -2.85 5.21 3.68
CA ALA A 24 -1.74 5.67 4.51
C ALA A 24 -2.23 6.57 5.65
N ARG A 25 -1.51 6.53 6.77
CA ARG A 25 -1.61 7.47 7.87
C ARG A 25 -0.27 8.17 8.00
N VAL A 26 -0.33 9.50 7.98
CA VAL A 26 0.83 10.40 8.06
C VAL A 26 0.68 11.18 9.36
N THR A 27 1.56 10.92 10.30
CA THR A 27 1.46 11.46 11.66
C THR A 27 2.75 12.21 11.99
N LYS A 28 2.63 13.40 12.58
CA LYS A 28 3.79 14.17 13.06
C LYS A 28 4.19 13.63 14.44
N ASP A 29 5.47 13.38 14.59
CA ASP A 29 6.10 13.06 15.85
C ASP A 29 6.73 14.33 16.42
N GLU A 30 6.29 14.73 17.61
CA GLU A 30 6.71 15.99 18.21
C GLU A 30 8.13 15.94 18.78
N SER A 31 8.58 14.76 19.21
CA SER A 31 9.93 14.54 19.75
C SER A 31 11.02 14.74 18.70
N THR A 32 10.72 14.39 17.45
CA THR A 32 11.66 14.50 16.32
C THR A 32 11.32 15.64 15.36
N SER A 33 10.19 16.33 15.58
CA SER A 33 9.60 17.29 14.64
C SER A 33 9.35 16.76 13.23
N GLY A 34 9.45 15.44 13.03
CA GLY A 34 9.34 14.79 11.73
C GLY A 34 8.01 14.07 11.53
N TRP A 35 7.78 13.59 10.32
CA TRP A 35 6.54 12.94 9.91
C TRP A 35 6.78 11.46 9.67
N GLN A 36 6.01 10.61 10.34
CA GLN A 36 5.99 9.17 10.13
C GLN A 36 4.94 8.78 9.08
N VAL A 37 5.18 7.65 8.41
CA VAL A 37 4.26 7.05 7.45
C VAL A 37 3.91 5.64 7.89
N ARG A 38 2.61 5.34 7.95
CA ARG A 38 2.09 3.98 8.14
C ARG A 38 1.14 3.65 7.01
N VAL A 39 1.39 2.57 6.28
CA VAL A 39 0.48 2.07 5.25
C VAL A 39 -0.26 0.86 5.79
N ARG A 40 -1.58 0.86 5.64
CA ARG A 40 -2.47 -0.22 6.02
C ARG A 40 -3.20 -0.76 4.80
N ASP A 41 -3.57 -2.04 4.85
CA ASP A 41 -4.54 -2.61 3.92
C ASP A 41 -5.99 -2.29 4.35
N ASP A 42 -6.94 -2.79 3.56
CA ASP A 42 -8.39 -2.67 3.76
C ASP A 42 -8.88 -3.39 5.03
N GLN A 43 -8.14 -4.40 5.49
CA GLN A 43 -8.38 -5.10 6.75
C GLN A 43 -7.80 -4.36 7.96
N GLY A 44 -7.13 -3.22 7.74
CA GLY A 44 -6.50 -2.42 8.79
C GLY A 44 -5.14 -2.93 9.25
N ASN A 45 -4.59 -3.98 8.63
CA ASN A 45 -3.28 -4.51 8.96
C ASN A 45 -2.20 -3.54 8.48
N VAL A 46 -1.22 -3.26 9.33
CA VAL A 46 -0.06 -2.45 8.95
C VAL A 46 0.82 -3.27 8.01
N ARG A 47 0.93 -2.81 6.76
CA ARG A 47 1.79 -3.40 5.73
C ARG A 47 3.16 -2.75 5.66
N HIS A 48 3.22 -1.48 6.05
CA HIS A 48 4.47 -0.74 6.10
C HIS A 48 4.45 0.31 7.19
N HIS A 49 5.61 0.48 7.83
CA HIS A 49 5.87 1.55 8.78
C HIS A 49 7.27 2.08 8.50
N ASP A 50 7.35 3.36 8.13
CA ASP A 50 8.66 3.99 7.99
C ASP A 50 9.29 4.18 9.38
N VAL A 51 10.52 3.70 9.51
CA VAL A 51 11.38 3.95 10.67
C VAL A 51 12.01 5.35 10.58
N THR A 52 12.10 5.90 9.36
CA THR A 52 12.66 7.22 9.09
C THR A 52 11.59 8.31 9.18
N PHE A 53 11.94 9.41 9.85
CA PHE A 53 11.09 10.59 9.93
C PHE A 53 11.32 11.51 8.73
N TRP A 54 10.23 11.94 8.10
CA TRP A 54 10.25 12.83 6.95
C TRP A 54 10.18 14.30 7.41
N PRO A 55 10.90 15.22 6.74
CA PRO A 55 10.99 16.62 7.19
C PRO A 55 9.68 17.40 7.00
N SER A 56 8.75 16.91 6.19
CA SER A 56 7.47 17.58 5.96
C SER A 56 6.34 16.60 5.68
N ARG A 57 5.10 17.04 5.95
CA ARG A 57 3.88 16.31 5.60
C ARG A 57 3.85 15.94 4.12
N ALA A 58 4.22 16.88 3.25
CA ALA A 58 4.21 16.65 1.81
C ALA A 58 5.21 15.56 1.38
N SER A 59 6.40 15.53 1.99
CA SER A 59 7.40 14.49 1.75
C SER A 59 6.91 13.12 2.23
N ALA A 60 6.30 13.05 3.41
CA ALA A 60 5.71 11.83 3.94
C ALA A 60 4.56 11.30 3.06
N ILE A 61 3.68 12.18 2.56
CA ILE A 61 2.60 11.81 1.63
C ILE A 61 3.17 11.27 0.31
N LYS A 62 4.20 11.93 -0.24
CA LYS A 62 4.89 11.43 -1.45
C LYS A 62 5.48 10.04 -1.22
N ARG A 63 6.14 9.82 -0.07
CA ARG A 63 6.68 8.50 0.29
C ARG A 63 5.57 7.45 0.40
N ALA A 64 4.48 7.78 1.07
CA ALA A 64 3.32 6.89 1.18
C ALA A 64 2.80 6.46 -0.19
N GLY A 65 2.69 7.39 -1.15
CA GLY A 65 2.30 7.07 -2.52
C GLY A 65 3.27 6.14 -3.25
N THR A 66 4.57 6.31 -3.06
CA THR A 66 5.59 5.38 -3.61
C THR A 66 5.41 3.98 -3.05
N VAL A 67 5.29 3.86 -1.72
CA VAL A 67 5.14 2.58 -1.02
C VAL A 67 3.85 1.86 -1.44
N VAL A 68 2.74 2.58 -1.50
CA VAL A 68 1.46 2.01 -1.95
C VAL A 68 1.57 1.47 -3.38
N ARG A 69 2.21 2.23 -4.29
CA ARG A 69 2.43 1.80 -5.67
C ARG A 69 3.29 0.53 -5.77
N GLU A 70 4.30 0.41 -4.91
CA GLU A 70 5.15 -0.79 -4.83
C GLU A 70 4.34 -2.03 -4.40
N PHE A 71 3.49 -1.89 -3.39
CA PHE A 71 2.61 -2.97 -2.94
C PHE A 71 1.58 -3.37 -4.00
N GLU A 72 0.97 -2.40 -4.67
CA GLU A 72 0.02 -2.67 -5.76
C GLU A 72 0.68 -3.39 -6.93
N ASN A 73 1.88 -2.97 -7.33
CA ASN A 73 2.63 -3.65 -8.38
C ASN A 73 2.94 -5.10 -7.99
N THR A 74 3.36 -5.31 -6.74
CA THR A 74 3.63 -6.66 -6.21
C THR A 74 2.38 -7.52 -6.21
N ALA A 75 1.25 -6.98 -5.74
CA ALA A 75 -0.03 -7.68 -5.72
C ALA A 75 -0.53 -8.00 -7.14
N ARG A 76 -0.31 -7.09 -8.10
CA ARG A 76 -0.66 -7.30 -9.51
C ARG A 76 0.16 -8.43 -10.14
N LEU A 77 1.46 -8.48 -9.87
CA LEU A 77 2.34 -9.55 -10.34
C LEU A 77 1.91 -10.90 -9.75
N ALA A 78 1.69 -10.97 -8.43
CA ALA A 78 1.23 -12.18 -7.77
C ALA A 78 -0.11 -12.71 -8.33
N ARG A 79 -1.06 -11.82 -8.63
CA ARG A 79 -2.34 -12.19 -9.27
C ARG A 79 -2.15 -12.74 -10.69
N ARG A 80 -1.21 -12.18 -11.45
CA ARG A 80 -0.87 -12.67 -12.79
C ARG A 80 -0.28 -14.08 -12.71
N ASP A 81 0.69 -14.29 -11.85
CA ASP A 81 1.36 -15.59 -11.69
C ASP A 81 0.38 -16.66 -11.22
N ALA A 82 -0.51 -16.32 -10.28
CA ALA A 82 -1.57 -17.22 -9.83
C ALA A 82 -2.55 -17.61 -10.96
N LYS A 83 -2.90 -16.65 -11.83
CA LYS A 83 -3.74 -16.92 -13.00
C LYS A 83 -3.03 -17.86 -13.98
N GLU A 84 -1.77 -17.58 -14.31
CA GLU A 84 -0.97 -18.41 -15.22
C GLU A 84 -0.78 -19.84 -14.63
N ALA A 85 -0.60 -19.97 -13.32
CA ALA A 85 -0.54 -21.26 -12.62
C ALA A 85 -1.87 -22.02 -12.68
N ALA A 86 -3.00 -21.36 -12.44
CA ALA A 86 -4.34 -21.96 -12.53
C ALA A 86 -4.66 -22.44 -13.96
N GLU A 87 -4.26 -21.66 -14.98
CA GLU A 87 -4.41 -22.05 -16.39
C GLU A 87 -3.55 -23.27 -16.74
N ARG A 88 -2.32 -23.36 -16.23
CA ARG A 88 -1.46 -24.54 -16.39
C ARG A 88 -2.02 -25.78 -15.70
N GLN A 89 -2.55 -25.63 -14.48
CA GLN A 89 -3.16 -26.73 -13.73
C GLN A 89 -4.42 -27.25 -14.42
N THR A 90 -5.27 -26.34 -14.92
CA THR A 90 -6.49 -26.70 -15.66
C THR A 90 -6.14 -27.45 -16.95
N LYS A 91 -5.14 -26.99 -17.70
CA LYS A 91 -4.68 -27.69 -18.92
C LYS A 91 -4.10 -29.07 -18.64
N ARG A 92 -3.36 -29.26 -17.53
CA ARG A 92 -2.85 -30.59 -17.15
C ARG A 92 -3.99 -31.56 -16.78
N ARG A 93 -5.00 -31.08 -16.06
CA ARG A 93 -6.15 -31.90 -15.65
C ARG A 93 -7.05 -32.34 -16.82
N VAL A 94 -7.01 -31.63 -17.95
CA VAL A 94 -7.77 -31.97 -19.17
C VAL A 94 -7.05 -33.02 -20.04
N LEU A 95 -5.75 -33.25 -19.81
CA LEU A 95 -4.93 -34.16 -20.63
C LEU A 95 -4.68 -35.53 -19.99
N GLU A 96 -5.20 -35.79 -18.79
CA GLU A 96 -5.18 -37.13 -18.20
C GLU A 96 -6.41 -37.92 -18.70
N PRO A 97 -6.24 -38.96 -19.55
CA PRO A 97 -7.33 -39.85 -19.87
C PRO A 97 -7.69 -40.69 -18.64
N ALA A 98 -9.00 -40.87 -18.43
CA ALA A 98 -9.59 -41.76 -17.41
C ALA A 98 -9.26 -43.23 -17.69
#